data_AF-A0ABC8KDV0-F1
#
_entry.id   AF-A0ABC8KDV0-F1
#
_cell.length_a   1.000
_cell.length_b   1.000
_cell.length_c   1.000
_cell.angle_alpha   90.00
_cell.angle_beta   90.00
_cell.angle_gamma   90.00
#
_symmetry.space_group_name_H-M   'P 1'
#
loop_
_entity.id
_entity.type
_entity.pdbx_description
1 polymer ?
#
loop_
_entity_poly.entity_id
_entity_poly.type
_entity_poly.pdbx_seq_one_letter_code
_entity_poly.pdbx_strand_id
1 'polypeptide(L)' 'MSSRSDSAEAQDRSKLIPIGPCAQISNCSQTCTNSGFTKGGKCIKWYPNSIKDTCACFVNAPTPAV' A
#
# COMPACT_ATOMS: atom_id res chain seq x y z
N MET A 1 -10.18 -18.99 21.90
CA MET A 1 -8.96 -18.65 21.13
C MET A 1 -9.41 -18.57 19.67
N SER A 2 -9.31 -17.51 18.88
CA SER A 2 -8.39 -16.38 18.81
C SER A 2 -9.05 -15.25 18.00
N SER A 3 -9.45 -14.16 18.66
CA SER A 3 -9.91 -12.92 18.00
C SER A 3 -8.90 -11.83 18.34
N ARG A 4 -7.87 -11.64 17.50
CA ARG A 4 -6.95 -10.47 17.50
C ARG A 4 -5.79 -10.77 16.55
N SER A 5 -5.94 -10.50 15.25
CA SER A 5 -4.81 -10.30 14.31
C SER A 5 -5.26 -9.65 13.00
N ASP A 6 -6.55 -9.74 12.63
CA ASP A 6 -7.06 -9.17 11.37
C ASP A 6 -6.92 -7.63 11.27
N SER A 7 -6.78 -6.94 12.40
CA SER A 7 -6.84 -5.47 12.42
C SER A 7 -5.51 -4.78 12.13
N ALA A 8 -4.35 -5.40 12.33
CA ALA A 8 -3.07 -4.71 12.09
C ALA A 8 -2.76 -4.61 10.59
N GLU A 9 -2.92 -5.71 9.85
CA GLU A 9 -2.68 -5.73 8.41
C GLU A 9 -3.75 -4.97 7.63
N ALA A 10 -5.02 -5.04 8.06
CA ALA A 10 -6.09 -4.26 7.45
C ALA A 10 -5.92 -2.74 7.70
N GLN A 11 -5.49 -2.33 8.89
CA GLN A 11 -5.21 -0.91 9.18
C GLN A 11 -4.01 -0.36 8.40
N ASP A 12 -3.00 -1.19 8.10
CA ASP A 12 -1.88 -0.78 7.24
C ASP A 12 -2.33 -0.53 5.79
N ARG A 13 -3.29 -1.34 5.29
CA ARG A 13 -3.88 -1.17 3.95
C ARG A 13 -4.78 0.05 3.81
N SER A 14 -5.43 0.50 4.88
CA SER A 14 -6.25 1.74 4.85
C SER A 14 -5.43 3.00 4.52
N LYS A 15 -4.10 2.95 4.66
CA LYS A 15 -3.17 4.03 4.33
C LYS A 15 -2.43 3.79 3.00
N LEU A 16 -2.90 2.84 2.19
CA LEU A 16 -2.29 2.45 0.94
C LEU A 16 -3.31 2.55 -0.21
N ILE A 17 -2.90 3.10 -1.35
CA ILE A 17 -3.70 3.12 -2.57
C ILE A 17 -3.10 2.11 -3.55
N PRO A 18 -3.81 1.03 -3.89
CA PRO A 18 -3.33 0.07 -4.87
C PRO A 18 -3.39 0.70 -6.28
N ILE A 19 -2.27 0.69 -6.99
CA ILE A 19 -2.17 1.28 -8.34
C ILE A 19 -1.99 0.23 -9.44
N GLY A 20 -1.63 -1.01 -9.09
CA GLY A 20 -1.52 -2.10 -10.05
C GLY A 20 -0.64 -3.26 -9.57
N PRO A 21 -0.48 -4.33 -10.36
CA PRO A 21 0.37 -5.45 -10.01
C PRO A 21 1.85 -5.07 -10.07
N CYS A 22 2.65 -5.49 -9.08
CA CYS A 22 4.09 -5.20 -9.04
C CYS A 22 4.86 -5.84 -10.19
N ALA A 23 4.36 -6.93 -10.78
CA ALA A 23 4.95 -7.51 -11.98
C ALA A 23 4.96 -6.54 -13.18
N GLN A 24 4.04 -5.57 -13.22
CA GLN A 24 3.99 -4.53 -14.24
C GLN A 24 4.63 -3.21 -13.79
N ILE A 25 4.79 -3.03 -12.47
CA ILE A 25 5.32 -1.81 -11.86
C ILE A 25 6.59 -2.17 -11.07
N SER A 26 7.67 -2.46 -11.81
CA SER A 26 8.97 -2.85 -11.25
C SER A 26 9.60 -1.78 -10.36
N ASN A 27 9.24 -0.50 -10.55
CA ASN A 27 9.70 0.62 -9.73
C ASN A 27 8.55 1.26 -8.92
N CYS A 28 7.80 0.44 -8.19
CA CYS A 28 6.61 0.86 -7.41
C CYS A 28 6.82 2.15 -6.61
N SER A 29 7.93 2.27 -5.86
CA SER A 29 8.21 3.47 -5.07
C SER A 29 8.34 4.73 -5.92
N GLN A 30 9.14 4.66 -7.00
CA GLN A 30 9.34 5.78 -7.92
C GLN A 30 8.05 6.15 -8.66
N THR A 31 7.27 5.16 -9.11
CA THR A 31 5.97 5.39 -9.75
C THR A 31 5.04 6.15 -8.82
N CYS A 32 4.96 5.74 -7.55
CA CYS A 32 4.17 6.44 -6.55
C CYS A 32 4.67 7.87 -6.31
N THR A 33 5.98 8.10 -6.22
CA THR A 33 6.55 9.45 -6.11
C THR A 33 6.22 10.32 -7.32
N ASN A 34 6.32 9.77 -8.54
CA ASN A 34 5.97 10.46 -9.77
C ASN A 34 4.46 10.79 -9.87
N SER A 35 3.62 9.99 -9.22
CA SER A 35 2.17 10.23 -9.11
C SER A 35 1.76 11.17 -7.96
N GLY A 36 2.73 11.77 -7.24
CA GLY A 36 2.47 12.74 -6.17
C GLY A 36 2.41 12.15 -4.76
N PHE A 37 2.64 10.85 -4.59
CA PHE A 37 2.78 10.23 -3.27
C PHE A 37 4.23 10.40 -2.78
N THR A 38 4.52 11.46 -2.03
CA THR A 38 5.89 11.80 -1.58
C THR A 38 6.53 10.74 -0.68
N LYS A 39 5.72 9.90 -0.03
CA LYS A 39 6.20 8.73 0.74
C LYS A 39 6.52 7.50 -0.12
N GLY A 40 6.30 7.57 -1.43
CA GLY A 40 6.51 6.46 -2.36
C GLY A 40 5.47 5.35 -2.17
N GLY A 41 5.90 4.12 -2.41
CA GLY A 41 5.03 2.94 -2.38
C GLY A 41 5.81 1.65 -2.18
N LYS A 42 5.07 0.57 -1.92
CA LYS A 42 5.61 -0.77 -1.70
C LYS A 42 4.79 -1.83 -2.40
N CYS A 43 5.45 -2.93 -2.75
CA CYS A 43 4.81 -4.16 -3.21
C CYS A 43 4.33 -4.95 -2.00
N ILE A 44 3.03 -5.21 -1.93
CA ILE A 44 2.42 -6.00 -0.86
C ILE A 44 1.46 -7.04 -1.41
N LYS A 45 1.30 -8.15 -0.68
CA LYS A 45 0.18 -9.06 -0.90
C LYS A 45 -1.11 -8.39 -0.43
N TRP A 46 -1.88 -7.88 -1.38
CA TRP A 46 -3.15 -7.20 -1.09
C TRP A 46 -4.22 -8.14 -0.54
N TYR A 47 -4.16 -9.41 -0.91
CA TYR A 47 -4.99 -10.47 -0.33
C TYR A 47 -4.08 -11.55 0.26
N PRO A 48 -4.41 -12.13 1.43
CA PRO A 48 -3.57 -13.12 2.10
C PRO A 48 -3.30 -14.36 1.24
N ASN A 49 -4.23 -14.71 0.36
CA ASN A 49 -4.11 -15.84 -0.57
C ASN A 49 -3.61 -15.44 -1.96
N SER A 50 -3.20 -14.18 -2.16
CA SER A 50 -2.69 -13.75 -3.47
C SER A 50 -1.25 -14.23 -3.67
N ILE A 51 -1.00 -14.82 -4.84
CA ILE A 51 0.35 -15.13 -5.34
C ILE A 51 0.99 -13.90 -5.98
N LYS A 52 0.18 -12.87 -6.29
CA LYS A 52 0.62 -11.65 -6.95
C LYS A 52 0.72 -10.51 -5.93
N ASP A 53 1.86 -9.84 -5.95
CA ASP A 53 2.05 -8.60 -5.21
C ASP A 53 1.41 -7.43 -5.97
N THR A 54 0.77 -6.55 -5.22
CA THR A 54 0.17 -5.32 -5.70
C THR A 54 1.04 -4.15 -5.25
N CYS A 55 1.40 -3.28 -6.17
CA CYS A 55 2.04 -2.01 -5.86
C CYS A 55 0.99 -1.10 -5.24
N ALA A 56 1.27 -0.63 -4.02
CA ALA A 56 0.42 0.31 -3.34
C ALA A 56 1.22 1.51 -2.84
N CYS A 57 0.71 2.71 -3.13
CA CYS A 57 1.31 3.97 -2.73
C CYS A 57 0.85 4.37 -1.34
N PHE A 58 1.76 4.90 -0.52
CA PHE A 58 1.40 5.43 0.79
C PHE A 58 0.59 6.70 0.62
N VAL A 59 -0.62 6.74 1.19
CA VAL A 59 -1.33 8.02 1.29
C VAL A 59 -0.47 8.95 2.13
N ASN A 60 -0.23 10.14 1.60
CA ASN A 60 0.12 11.25 2.46
C ASN A 60 -1.09 11.41 3.36
N ALA A 61 -0.98 11.01 4.63
CA ALA A 61 -1.97 11.38 5.62
C ALA A 61 -2.26 12.87 5.40
N PRO A 62 -3.53 13.29 5.27
CA PRO A 62 -3.81 14.71 5.27
C PRO A 62 -3.14 15.24 6.52
N THR A 63 -2.10 16.06 6.35
CA THR A 63 -1.57 16.85 7.46
C THR A 63 -2.78 17.50 8.08
N PRO A 64 -3.07 17.30 9.38
CA PRO A 64 -4.07 18.12 10.02
C PRO A 64 -3.61 19.55 9.77
N ALA A 65 -4.36 20.29 8.96
CA ALA A 65 -4.15 21.72 8.83
C ALA A 65 -4.33 22.26 10.25
N VAL A 66 -3.22 22.77 10.80
CA VAL A 66 -3.16 23.43 12.11
C VAL A 66 -4.10 24.64 12.10
#